data_AF-A0AAV9FCA7-F1
#
_entry.id   AF-A0AAV9FCA7-F1
#
_cell.length_a   1.000
_cell.length_b   1.000
_cell.length_c   1.000
_cell.angle_alpha   90.00
_cell.angle_beta   90.00
_cell.angle_gamma   90.00
#
_symmetry.space_group_name_H-M   'P 1'
#
loop_
_entity.id
_entity.type
_entity.pdbx_description
1 polymer ?
#
loop_
_entity_poly.entity_id
_entity_poly.type
_entity_poly.pdbx_seq_one_letter_code
_entity_poly.pdbx_strand_id
1 'polypeptide(L)'
;MKMKLKVSLDSLPEEIWDYILQRVEEEHFESICLTCKLFLSITDRLRSTLTISDQTIATRVLRRCSNIKRINVHPRLRGDIDCLIHDITASGIAIEALDLSCHTFFPSSSVRESKTLKVLNCSKIQSLSDWDLTVISNSFPALEELDISKEIDHEGFGDHCDYPSLISDDGIKALVLNLAPCLRKINVSGNHMITDESLYALSWYCPSLSEVHVQDCDFISENGIASVINRRPMLRAISTCSKSLRSWADARALKRLHIRNAFLSDDILFSIERLPLKELCIPFCHEFSIMGLVSLLQAQYPSLSRLDLRGCDILTDESMALLAPHLREAD
;
A
#
# COMPACT_ATOMS: atom_id res chain seq x y z
N MET A 1 45.60 15.29 -39.48
CA MET A 1 44.21 14.90 -39.80
C MET A 1 43.61 14.24 -38.55
N LYS A 2 42.95 15.02 -37.67
CA LYS A 2 42.25 14.50 -36.47
C LYS A 2 40.75 14.51 -36.76
N MET A 3 40.17 13.35 -37.04
CA MET A 3 38.71 13.17 -37.10
C MET A 3 38.16 13.39 -35.68
N LYS A 4 37.53 14.56 -35.45
CA LYS A 4 36.61 14.71 -34.33
C LYS A 4 35.29 14.07 -34.75
N LEU A 5 35.08 12.82 -34.36
CA LEU A 5 33.74 12.23 -34.31
C LEU A 5 32.94 13.01 -33.28
N LYS A 6 32.23 14.05 -33.72
CA LYS A 6 31.09 14.60 -32.98
C LYS A 6 29.98 13.56 -33.15
N VAL A 7 29.90 12.60 -32.24
CA VAL A 7 28.69 11.77 -32.13
C VAL A 7 27.60 12.73 -31.66
N SER A 8 26.71 13.12 -32.58
CA SER A 8 25.51 13.85 -32.18
C SER A 8 24.59 12.86 -31.49
N LEU A 9 24.15 13.17 -30.27
CA LEU A 9 23.15 12.36 -29.57
C LEU A 9 21.88 12.21 -30.43
N ASP A 10 21.55 13.21 -31.26
CA ASP A 10 20.44 13.18 -32.22
C ASP A 10 20.56 12.11 -33.33
N SER A 11 21.72 11.45 -33.46
CA SER A 11 21.98 10.41 -34.47
C SER A 11 21.84 8.97 -33.94
N LEU A 12 21.52 8.80 -32.65
CA LEU A 12 21.26 7.48 -32.09
C LEU A 12 19.87 6.97 -32.57
N PRO A 13 19.77 5.69 -32.98
CA PRO A 13 18.49 5.04 -33.28
C PRO A 13 17.50 5.12 -32.10
N GLU A 14 16.21 5.08 -32.41
CA GLU A 14 15.13 5.17 -31.42
C GLU A 14 15.23 4.03 -30.39
N GLU A 15 15.68 2.84 -30.79
CA GLU A 15 15.84 1.68 -29.92
C GLU A 15 16.91 1.89 -28.85
N ILE A 16 17.96 2.67 -29.15
CA ILE A 16 18.99 3.02 -28.17
C ILE A 16 18.43 4.03 -27.18
N TRP A 17 17.67 5.01 -27.66
CA TRP A 17 16.98 5.95 -26.79
C TRP A 17 15.93 5.29 -25.91
N ASP A 18 15.20 4.29 -26.42
CA ASP A 18 14.30 3.46 -25.62
C ASP A 18 15.05 2.80 -24.46
N TYR A 19 16.18 2.14 -24.75
CA TYR A 19 17.00 1.46 -23.76
C TYR A 19 17.57 2.41 -22.69
N ILE A 20 17.98 3.62 -23.10
CA ILE A 20 18.49 4.66 -22.19
C ILE A 20 17.34 5.19 -21.33
N LEU A 21 16.23 5.61 -21.93
CA LEU A 21 15.12 6.23 -21.24
C LEU A 21 14.34 5.25 -20.35
N GLN A 22 14.45 3.94 -20.58
CA GLN A 22 14.01 2.91 -19.63
C GLN A 22 14.84 2.88 -18.33
N ARG A 23 16.09 3.35 -18.36
CA ARG A 23 17.02 3.33 -17.21
C ARG A 23 17.14 4.65 -16.48
N VAL A 24 16.60 5.72 -17.04
CA VAL A 24 16.58 7.02 -16.35
C VAL A 24 15.65 6.94 -15.15
N GLU A 25 16.02 7.56 -14.04
CA GLU A 25 15.16 7.62 -12.85
C GLU A 25 13.86 8.40 -13.14
N GLU A 26 12.79 8.12 -12.39
CA GLU A 26 11.50 8.81 -12.58
C GLU A 26 11.58 10.32 -12.36
N GLU A 27 12.43 10.79 -11.45
CA GLU A 27 12.57 12.20 -11.12
C GLU A 27 13.06 13.08 -12.28
N HIS A 28 13.83 12.52 -13.23
CA HIS A 28 14.32 13.27 -14.38
C HIS A 28 13.35 13.25 -15.56
N PHE A 29 12.29 12.44 -15.48
CA PHE A 29 11.35 12.24 -16.56
C PHE A 29 10.62 13.53 -16.95
N GLU A 30 10.18 14.30 -15.94
CA GLU A 30 9.47 15.55 -16.16
C GLU A 30 10.27 16.51 -17.06
N SER A 31 11.58 16.57 -16.83
CA SER A 31 12.50 17.42 -17.60
C SER A 31 12.73 16.87 -19.01
N ILE A 32 12.89 15.56 -19.16
CA ILE A 32 13.20 14.91 -20.45
C ILE A 32 12.05 15.08 -21.45
N CYS A 33 10.80 14.87 -21.03
CA CYS A 33 9.62 15.03 -21.89
C CYS A 33 9.50 16.45 -22.48
N LEU A 34 10.09 17.44 -21.81
CA LEU A 34 10.06 18.84 -22.23
C LEU A 34 11.15 19.23 -23.22
N THR A 35 12.16 18.38 -23.45
CA THR A 35 13.33 18.73 -24.27
C THR A 35 13.07 18.70 -25.78
N CYS A 36 12.47 17.63 -26.32
CA CYS A 36 12.23 17.49 -27.76
C CYS A 36 11.03 16.56 -28.08
N LYS A 37 10.61 16.52 -29.35
CA LYS A 37 9.49 15.66 -29.81
C LYS A 37 9.82 14.17 -29.79
N LEU A 38 11.07 13.80 -30.10
CA LEU A 38 11.52 12.41 -30.08
C LEU A 38 11.44 11.86 -28.65
N PHE A 39 12.01 12.58 -27.69
CA PHE A 39 11.98 12.16 -26.29
C PHE A 39 10.56 12.13 -25.77
N LEU A 40 9.70 13.13 -26.07
CA LEU A 40 8.28 13.05 -25.73
C LEU A 40 7.62 11.78 -26.28
N SER A 41 7.84 11.44 -27.55
CA SER A 41 7.22 10.27 -28.18
C SER A 41 7.68 8.97 -27.50
N ILE A 42 8.97 8.86 -27.22
CA ILE A 42 9.55 7.71 -26.55
C ILE A 42 9.04 7.62 -25.11
N THR A 43 9.05 8.73 -24.38
CA THR A 43 8.65 8.76 -22.98
C THR A 43 7.15 8.51 -22.79
N ASP A 44 6.29 9.08 -23.64
CA ASP A 44 4.85 8.84 -23.62
C ASP A 44 4.51 7.38 -24.01
N ARG A 45 5.35 6.71 -24.81
CA ARG A 45 5.18 5.28 -25.09
C ARG A 45 5.64 4.39 -23.93
N LEU A 46 6.76 4.71 -23.32
CA LEU A 46 7.46 3.82 -22.39
C LEU A 46 6.97 3.93 -20.95
N ARG A 47 6.38 5.06 -20.55
CA ARG A 47 6.08 5.30 -19.14
C ARG A 47 4.60 5.53 -18.88
N SER A 48 4.08 4.72 -17.97
CA SER A 48 2.74 4.85 -17.42
C SER A 48 2.71 5.60 -16.08
N THR A 49 3.87 5.92 -15.50
CA THR A 49 4.00 6.56 -14.19
C THR A 49 4.72 7.91 -14.34
N LEU A 50 4.17 8.94 -13.69
CA LEU A 50 4.76 10.27 -13.61
C LEU A 50 4.86 10.68 -12.14
N THR A 51 6.07 11.01 -11.69
CA THR A 51 6.29 11.60 -10.37
C THR A 51 6.46 13.12 -10.51
N ILE A 52 5.63 13.89 -9.80
CA ILE A 52 5.52 15.34 -9.92
C ILE A 52 6.16 16.03 -8.72
N SER A 53 7.18 16.85 -8.98
CA SER A 53 7.89 17.61 -7.96
C SER A 53 7.69 19.12 -8.05
N ASP A 54 7.25 19.62 -9.21
CA ASP A 54 7.03 21.04 -9.49
C ASP A 54 5.74 21.23 -10.29
N GLN A 55 4.81 22.00 -9.73
CA GLN A 55 3.50 22.23 -10.33
C GLN A 55 3.59 22.87 -11.73
N THR A 56 4.54 23.79 -11.96
CA THR A 56 4.64 24.52 -13.23
C THR A 56 5.06 23.59 -14.38
N ILE A 57 5.90 22.61 -14.05
CA ILE A 57 6.37 21.59 -14.98
C ILE A 57 5.24 20.58 -15.25
N ALA A 58 4.52 20.16 -14.21
CA ALA A 58 3.40 19.24 -14.30
C ALA A 58 2.36 19.68 -15.34
N THR A 59 1.89 20.93 -15.28
CA THR A 59 0.87 21.45 -16.21
C THR A 59 1.33 21.34 -17.67
N ARG A 60 2.64 21.44 -17.95
CA ARG A 60 3.19 21.28 -19.31
C ARG A 60 3.27 19.82 -19.74
N VAL A 61 3.64 18.93 -18.83
CA VAL A 61 3.76 17.48 -19.08
C VAL A 61 2.39 16.86 -19.30
N LEU A 62 1.40 17.19 -18.46
CA LEU A 62 0.02 16.68 -18.53
C LEU A 62 -0.69 17.07 -19.83
N ARG A 63 -0.31 18.18 -20.47
CA ARG A 63 -0.84 18.56 -21.79
C ARG A 63 -0.27 17.77 -22.96
N ARG A 64 0.85 17.06 -22.74
CA ARG A 64 1.65 16.45 -23.81
C ARG A 64 1.69 14.93 -23.72
N CYS A 65 1.55 14.37 -22.53
CA CYS A 65 1.60 12.93 -22.29
C CYS A 65 0.19 12.39 -22.10
N SER A 66 -0.15 11.36 -22.86
CA SER A 66 -1.51 10.80 -22.94
C SER A 66 -1.62 9.40 -22.31
N ASN A 67 -0.51 8.67 -22.17
CA ASN A 67 -0.51 7.29 -21.66
C ASN A 67 -0.20 7.16 -20.17
N ILE A 68 -0.14 8.28 -19.44
CA ILE A 68 0.09 8.27 -18.00
C ILE A 68 -1.14 7.67 -17.29
N LYS A 69 -0.89 6.63 -16.50
CA LYS A 69 -1.90 5.93 -15.68
C LYS A 69 -1.69 6.14 -14.18
N ARG A 70 -0.46 6.35 -13.76
CA ARG A 70 -0.04 6.61 -12.38
C ARG A 70 0.54 8.00 -12.25
N ILE A 71 0.06 8.77 -11.28
CA ILE A 71 0.67 10.02 -10.88
C ILE A 71 1.06 9.93 -9.41
N ASN A 72 2.31 10.22 -9.10
CA ASN A 72 2.79 10.38 -7.74
C ASN A 72 3.08 11.86 -7.50
N VAL A 73 2.52 12.45 -6.46
CA VAL A 73 2.86 13.81 -6.05
C VAL A 73 3.97 13.72 -5.02
N HIS A 74 5.11 14.33 -5.30
CA HIS A 74 6.24 14.30 -4.38
C HIS A 74 5.89 15.09 -3.10
N PRO A 75 6.19 14.59 -1.88
CA PRO A 75 5.79 15.25 -0.63
C PRO A 75 6.33 16.68 -0.44
N ARG A 76 7.44 17.00 -1.12
CA ARG A 76 8.05 18.34 -1.16
C ARG A 76 7.67 19.10 -2.43
N LEU A 77 6.43 18.97 -2.89
CA LEU A 77 5.91 19.64 -4.07
C LEU A 77 6.24 21.14 -4.03
N ARG A 78 6.85 21.65 -5.09
CA ARG A 78 6.98 23.08 -5.32
C ARG A 78 5.72 23.58 -6.00
N GLY A 79 4.83 24.16 -5.21
CA GLY A 79 3.56 24.69 -5.68
C GLY A 79 2.42 24.36 -4.73
N ASP A 80 1.20 24.58 -5.21
CA ASP A 80 -0.04 24.33 -4.48
C ASP A 80 -0.64 23.00 -4.94
N ILE A 81 -0.86 22.07 -4.00
CA ILE A 81 -1.37 20.74 -4.30
C ILE A 81 -2.82 20.79 -4.81
N ASP A 82 -3.66 21.66 -4.28
CA ASP A 82 -5.05 21.82 -4.73
C ASP A 82 -5.07 22.24 -6.21
N CYS A 83 -4.24 23.23 -6.56
CA CYS A 83 -4.11 23.69 -7.93
C CYS A 83 -3.51 22.61 -8.85
N LEU A 84 -2.55 21.80 -8.38
CA LEU A 84 -2.03 20.66 -9.13
C LEU A 84 -3.10 19.58 -9.39
N ILE A 85 -3.88 19.22 -8.38
CA ILE A 85 -4.96 18.24 -8.52
C ILE A 85 -6.06 18.77 -9.44
N HIS A 86 -6.37 20.06 -9.35
CA HIS A 86 -7.25 20.70 -10.30
C HIS A 86 -6.72 20.57 -11.74
N ASP A 87 -5.42 20.83 -11.98
CA ASP A 87 -4.80 20.69 -13.30
C ASP A 87 -4.80 19.24 -13.80
N ILE A 88 -4.52 18.27 -12.92
CA ILE A 88 -4.58 16.83 -13.25
C ILE A 88 -5.98 16.43 -13.67
N THR A 89 -7.01 16.79 -12.88
CA THR A 89 -8.40 16.46 -13.21
C THR A 89 -8.89 17.18 -14.47
N ALA A 90 -8.42 18.41 -14.72
CA ALA A 90 -8.75 19.19 -15.91
C ALA A 90 -8.00 18.71 -17.18
N SER A 91 -6.94 17.92 -17.04
CA SER A 91 -6.13 17.44 -18.17
C SER A 91 -6.87 16.47 -19.10
N GLY A 92 -7.93 15.80 -18.60
CA GLY A 92 -8.65 14.76 -19.33
C GLY A 92 -7.90 13.41 -19.41
N ILE A 93 -6.75 13.28 -18.75
CA ILE A 93 -6.02 12.01 -18.66
C ILE A 93 -6.81 11.03 -17.78
N ALA A 94 -7.05 9.84 -18.31
CA ALA A 94 -7.70 8.73 -17.60
C ALA A 94 -6.72 8.06 -16.64
N ILE A 95 -6.36 8.74 -15.54
CA ILE A 95 -5.50 8.17 -14.52
C ILE A 95 -6.20 7.01 -13.80
N GLU A 96 -5.44 5.95 -13.55
CA GLU A 96 -5.88 4.75 -12.82
C GLU A 96 -5.37 4.75 -11.37
N ALA A 97 -4.34 5.53 -11.07
CA ALA A 97 -3.73 5.54 -9.75
C ALA A 97 -3.09 6.89 -9.40
N LEU A 98 -3.29 7.32 -8.15
CA LEU A 98 -2.83 8.61 -7.62
C LEU A 98 -2.22 8.43 -6.25
N ASP A 99 -1.01 8.92 -6.06
CA ASP A 99 -0.31 8.94 -4.77
C ASP A 99 -0.16 10.38 -4.26
N LEU A 100 -0.78 10.65 -3.11
CA LEU A 100 -0.77 11.90 -2.36
C LEU A 100 -0.17 11.71 -0.97
N SER A 101 0.56 10.61 -0.74
CA SER A 101 1.09 10.29 0.58
C SER A 101 2.01 11.39 1.13
N CYS A 102 2.13 11.43 2.46
CA CYS A 102 3.00 12.35 3.20
C CYS A 102 2.70 13.86 3.03
N HIS A 103 1.55 14.24 2.48
CA HIS A 103 1.12 15.65 2.44
C HIS A 103 0.44 16.07 3.74
N THR A 104 0.38 17.38 4.02
CA THR A 104 -0.27 17.86 5.25
C THR A 104 -1.79 17.67 5.23
N PHE A 105 -2.43 17.96 4.08
CA PHE A 105 -3.87 17.90 3.90
C PHE A 105 -4.23 17.14 2.62
N PHE A 106 -5.42 16.55 2.61
CA PHE A 106 -6.02 16.04 1.37
C PHE A 106 -6.69 17.19 0.61
N PRO A 107 -6.49 17.33 -0.72
CA PRO A 107 -7.00 18.44 -1.52
C PRO A 107 -8.50 18.30 -1.85
N SER A 108 -9.33 18.18 -0.80
CA SER A 108 -10.77 17.91 -0.88
C SER A 108 -11.54 18.90 -1.77
N SER A 109 -11.10 20.16 -1.84
CA SER A 109 -11.79 21.21 -2.61
C SER A 109 -11.57 21.13 -4.12
N SER A 110 -10.48 20.49 -4.54
CA SER A 110 -10.02 20.47 -5.93
C SER A 110 -10.28 19.16 -6.65
N VAL A 111 -10.59 18.10 -5.89
CA VAL A 111 -10.92 16.79 -6.43
C VAL A 111 -12.26 16.85 -7.18
N ARG A 112 -12.28 16.22 -8.35
CA ARG A 112 -13.47 16.04 -9.20
C ARG A 112 -13.77 14.55 -9.34
N GLU A 113 -15.00 14.23 -9.73
CA GLU A 113 -15.40 12.85 -9.98
C GLU A 113 -14.50 12.21 -11.05
N SER A 114 -13.93 11.04 -10.74
CA SER A 114 -13.16 10.21 -11.65
C SER A 114 -13.65 8.77 -11.62
N LYS A 115 -14.06 8.28 -12.79
CA LYS A 115 -14.55 6.90 -12.99
C LYS A 115 -13.44 5.92 -13.36
N THR A 116 -12.20 6.41 -13.49
CA THR A 116 -11.05 5.60 -13.92
C THR A 116 -10.08 5.34 -12.78
N LEU A 117 -10.11 6.16 -11.72
CA LEU A 117 -9.20 6.02 -10.59
C LEU A 117 -9.53 4.77 -9.78
N LYS A 118 -8.55 3.88 -9.67
CA LYS A 118 -8.64 2.57 -9.01
C LYS A 118 -7.77 2.48 -7.76
N VAL A 119 -6.65 3.19 -7.71
CA VAL A 119 -5.73 3.19 -6.57
C VAL A 119 -5.53 4.60 -6.06
N LEU A 120 -5.75 4.81 -4.78
CA LEU A 120 -5.49 6.09 -4.11
C LEU A 120 -4.64 5.84 -2.87
N ASN A 121 -3.45 6.44 -2.85
CA ASN A 121 -2.59 6.43 -1.68
C ASN A 121 -2.64 7.80 -0.99
N CYS A 122 -3.24 7.83 0.20
CA CYS A 122 -3.33 8.95 1.12
C CYS A 122 -2.58 8.67 2.43
N SER A 123 -1.68 7.68 2.43
CA SER A 123 -0.94 7.31 3.63
C SER A 123 -0.13 8.48 4.17
N LYS A 124 0.00 8.57 5.49
CA LYS A 124 0.75 9.61 6.19
C LYS A 124 0.26 11.05 5.91
N ILE A 125 -0.96 11.23 5.41
CA ILE A 125 -1.56 12.57 5.35
C ILE A 125 -1.92 12.99 6.78
N GLN A 126 -1.36 14.10 7.27
CA GLN A 126 -1.45 14.49 8.68
C GLN A 126 -2.89 14.76 9.13
N SER A 127 -3.61 15.61 8.40
CA SER A 127 -4.96 16.07 8.76
C SER A 127 -6.09 15.39 7.98
N LEU A 128 -5.87 14.17 7.48
CA LEU A 128 -6.92 13.38 6.82
C LEU A 128 -8.05 13.04 7.82
N SER A 129 -9.30 13.29 7.43
CA SER A 129 -10.50 13.22 8.28
C SER A 129 -11.66 12.44 7.63
N ASP A 130 -12.71 12.14 8.40
CA ASP A 130 -13.95 11.52 7.90
C ASP A 130 -14.63 12.33 6.77
N TRP A 131 -14.48 13.65 6.79
CA TRP A 131 -14.96 14.51 5.70
C TRP A 131 -14.25 14.20 4.39
N ASP A 132 -12.92 14.05 4.43
CA ASP A 132 -12.13 13.71 3.25
C ASP A 132 -12.48 12.32 2.73
N LEU A 133 -12.77 11.36 3.62
CA LEU A 133 -13.24 10.03 3.23
C LEU A 133 -14.60 10.08 2.52
N THR A 134 -15.48 11.00 2.93
CA THR A 134 -16.75 11.25 2.23
C THR A 134 -16.51 11.85 0.84
N VAL A 135 -15.55 12.78 0.72
CA VAL A 135 -15.16 13.35 -0.60
C VAL A 135 -14.57 12.26 -1.49
N ILE A 136 -13.68 11.41 -0.97
CA ILE A 136 -13.08 10.28 -1.68
C ILE A 136 -14.14 9.31 -2.18
N SER A 137 -15.09 8.92 -1.32
CA SER A 137 -16.13 7.94 -1.67
C SER A 137 -17.05 8.46 -2.78
N ASN A 138 -17.41 9.74 -2.74
CA ASN A 138 -18.24 10.36 -3.76
C ASN A 138 -17.48 10.64 -5.07
N SER A 139 -16.18 10.93 -4.98
CA SER A 139 -15.38 11.34 -6.14
C SER A 139 -14.83 10.16 -6.93
N PHE A 140 -14.59 9.00 -6.30
CA PHE A 140 -13.89 7.88 -6.93
C PHE A 140 -14.69 6.56 -6.86
N PRO A 141 -15.84 6.46 -7.54
CA PRO A 141 -16.72 5.29 -7.44
C PRO A 141 -16.12 3.98 -7.98
N ALA A 142 -15.03 4.04 -8.75
CA ALA A 142 -14.32 2.87 -9.28
C ALA A 142 -13.11 2.46 -8.41
N LEU A 143 -12.94 3.05 -7.23
CA LEU A 143 -11.76 2.82 -6.39
C LEU A 143 -11.72 1.36 -5.89
N GLU A 144 -10.63 0.69 -6.19
CA GLU A 144 -10.36 -0.71 -5.82
C GLU A 144 -9.38 -0.79 -4.62
N GLU A 145 -8.45 0.15 -4.51
CA GLU A 145 -7.41 0.15 -3.48
C GLU A 145 -7.30 1.54 -2.83
N LEU A 146 -7.40 1.58 -1.51
CA LEU A 146 -7.27 2.80 -0.72
C LEU A 146 -6.30 2.60 0.43
N ASP A 147 -5.28 3.44 0.51
CA ASP A 147 -4.38 3.53 1.67
C ASP A 147 -4.59 4.85 2.39
N ILE A 148 -5.07 4.80 3.63
CA ILE A 148 -5.27 5.94 4.54
C ILE A 148 -4.52 5.72 5.86
N SER A 149 -3.48 4.88 5.84
CA SER A 149 -2.68 4.59 7.02
C SER A 149 -1.96 5.84 7.54
N LYS A 150 -1.71 5.88 8.85
CA LYS A 150 -0.88 6.90 9.49
C LYS A 150 0.54 6.37 9.71
N GLU A 151 1.51 7.28 9.78
CA GLU A 151 2.86 6.92 10.22
C GLU A 151 2.84 6.58 11.70
N ILE A 152 3.58 5.55 12.06
CA ILE A 152 3.71 5.09 13.44
C ILE A 152 5.21 5.09 13.68
N ASP A 153 5.69 6.18 14.29
CA ASP A 153 7.11 6.32 14.62
C ASP A 153 7.47 5.32 15.73
N HIS A 154 7.91 4.14 15.32
CA HIS A 154 8.30 3.03 16.21
C HIS A 154 9.70 3.19 16.84
N GLU A 155 10.34 4.36 16.73
CA GLU A 155 11.69 4.60 17.28
C GLU A 155 11.76 5.65 18.41
N GLY A 156 10.61 6.17 18.88
CA GLY A 156 10.58 7.10 20.00
C GLY A 156 9.83 6.53 21.21
N PHE A 157 10.50 6.43 22.35
CA PHE A 157 9.89 6.44 23.71
C PHE A 157 9.19 7.78 24.01
N GLY A 158 8.66 8.46 22.99
CA GLY A 158 8.08 9.78 23.04
C GLY A 158 6.58 9.70 22.89
N ASP A 159 5.89 10.28 23.86
CA ASP A 159 4.45 10.54 23.92
C ASP A 159 4.02 11.53 22.82
N HIS A 160 4.22 11.16 21.54
CA HIS A 160 3.76 11.94 20.40
C HIS A 160 2.44 11.39 19.87
N CYS A 161 1.49 11.28 20.80
CA CYS A 161 0.05 11.18 20.54
C CYS A 161 -0.58 12.58 20.32
N ASP A 162 0.14 13.55 19.75
CA ASP A 162 -0.31 14.96 19.74
C ASP A 162 -1.17 15.31 18.52
N TYR A 163 -1.43 14.35 17.62
CA TYR A 163 -2.39 14.51 16.54
C TYR A 163 -3.56 13.55 16.73
N PRO A 164 -4.77 14.05 17.04
CA PRO A 164 -5.94 13.20 17.16
C PRO A 164 -6.22 12.50 15.81
N SER A 165 -6.43 11.19 15.84
CA SER A 165 -6.96 10.47 14.68
C SER A 165 -8.33 11.06 14.33
N LEU A 166 -8.41 11.80 13.22
CA LEU A 166 -9.65 12.41 12.71
C LEU A 166 -10.48 11.43 11.87
N ILE A 167 -10.03 10.18 11.77
CA ILE A 167 -10.72 9.10 11.07
C ILE A 167 -11.35 8.17 12.10
N SER A 168 -12.66 7.95 11.97
CA SER A 168 -13.46 7.09 12.83
C SER A 168 -14.24 6.05 12.02
N ASP A 169 -15.06 5.25 12.71
CA ASP A 169 -15.94 4.29 12.04
C ASP A 169 -16.94 4.96 11.09
N ASP A 170 -17.32 6.21 11.32
CA ASP A 170 -18.24 6.93 10.45
C ASP A 170 -17.62 7.24 9.10
N GLY A 171 -16.32 7.59 9.05
CA GLY A 171 -15.60 7.77 7.81
C GLY A 171 -15.47 6.46 7.00
N ILE A 172 -15.21 5.33 7.68
CA ILE A 172 -15.18 4.03 6.99
C ILE A 172 -16.55 3.64 6.46
N LYS A 173 -17.62 3.87 7.24
CA LYS A 173 -18.99 3.67 6.76
C LYS A 173 -19.29 4.54 5.54
N ALA A 174 -18.84 5.79 5.52
CA ALA A 174 -18.99 6.70 4.38
C ALA A 174 -18.25 6.21 3.11
N LEU A 175 -17.07 5.59 3.25
CA LEU A 175 -16.37 4.93 2.14
C LEU A 175 -17.19 3.78 1.57
N VAL A 176 -17.67 2.91 2.46
CA VAL A 176 -18.40 1.70 2.09
C VAL A 176 -19.67 2.00 1.29
N LEU A 177 -20.34 3.13 1.53
CA LEU A 177 -21.57 3.51 0.80
C LEU A 177 -21.40 3.51 -0.72
N ASN A 178 -20.26 3.99 -1.23
CA ASN A 178 -20.03 4.13 -2.67
C ASN A 178 -18.97 3.15 -3.20
N LEU A 179 -18.03 2.72 -2.36
CA LEU A 179 -16.90 1.89 -2.78
C LEU A 179 -17.15 0.39 -2.62
N ALA A 180 -18.19 -0.01 -1.88
CA ALA A 180 -18.54 -1.41 -1.60
C ALA A 180 -18.39 -2.39 -2.79
N PRO A 181 -18.90 -2.10 -4.00
CA PRO A 181 -18.83 -3.06 -5.11
C PRO A 181 -17.40 -3.34 -5.60
N CYS A 182 -16.52 -2.34 -5.49
CA CYS A 182 -15.21 -2.33 -6.16
C CYS A 182 -14.06 -2.50 -5.17
N LEU A 183 -14.23 -2.16 -3.89
CA LEU A 183 -13.13 -2.11 -2.93
C LEU A 183 -12.54 -3.50 -2.68
N ARG A 184 -11.27 -3.66 -3.05
CA ARG A 184 -10.48 -4.89 -2.95
C ARG A 184 -9.40 -4.82 -1.89
N LYS A 185 -8.85 -3.64 -1.64
CA LYS A 185 -7.78 -3.42 -0.66
C LYS A 185 -8.05 -2.15 0.13
N ILE A 186 -7.93 -2.24 1.45
CA ILE A 186 -7.95 -1.09 2.33
C ILE A 186 -6.83 -1.19 3.37
N ASN A 187 -6.11 -0.10 3.57
CA ASN A 187 -5.16 0.06 4.67
C ASN A 187 -5.56 1.24 5.54
N VAL A 188 -5.91 0.95 6.78
CA VAL A 188 -6.32 1.93 7.79
C VAL A 188 -5.41 1.91 9.02
N SER A 189 -4.24 1.29 8.90
CA SER A 189 -3.28 1.13 10.00
C SER A 189 -2.91 2.47 10.66
N GLY A 190 -2.71 2.48 11.97
CA GLY A 190 -2.39 3.68 12.75
C GLY A 190 -3.55 4.66 12.98
N ASN A 191 -4.77 4.33 12.57
CA ASN A 191 -5.95 5.13 12.91
C ASN A 191 -6.57 4.59 14.21
N HIS A 192 -6.24 5.25 15.33
CA HIS A 192 -6.56 4.80 16.69
C HIS A 192 -8.03 4.92 17.08
N MET A 193 -8.87 5.62 16.31
CA MET A 193 -10.31 5.78 16.61
C MET A 193 -11.20 4.79 15.86
N ILE A 194 -10.60 3.90 15.05
CA ILE A 194 -11.31 2.84 14.33
C ILE A 194 -11.53 1.64 15.26
N THR A 195 -12.74 1.08 15.23
CA THR A 195 -13.14 -0.08 16.02
C THR A 195 -13.59 -1.26 15.15
N ASP A 196 -14.05 -2.33 15.79
CA ASP A 196 -14.68 -3.47 15.11
C ASP A 196 -15.84 -3.07 14.18
N GLU A 197 -16.53 -1.95 14.45
CA GLU A 197 -17.62 -1.44 13.61
C GLU A 197 -17.19 -1.18 12.16
N SER A 198 -15.99 -0.63 11.96
CA SER A 198 -15.41 -0.48 10.62
C SER A 198 -15.19 -1.81 9.92
N LEU A 199 -14.69 -2.81 10.65
CA LEU A 199 -14.48 -4.14 10.08
C LEU A 199 -15.81 -4.83 9.77
N TYR A 200 -16.84 -4.66 10.60
CA TYR A 200 -18.21 -5.12 10.33
C TYR A 200 -18.79 -4.46 9.08
N ALA A 201 -18.65 -3.14 8.92
CA ALA A 201 -19.09 -2.43 7.73
C ALA A 201 -18.39 -2.95 6.46
N LEU A 202 -17.05 -3.02 6.48
CA LEU A 202 -16.27 -3.64 5.40
C LEU A 202 -16.68 -5.10 5.14
N SER A 203 -17.36 -5.76 6.10
CA SER A 203 -17.76 -7.18 6.01
C SER A 203 -18.94 -7.46 5.19
N TRP A 204 -19.95 -6.67 5.48
CA TRP A 204 -21.26 -6.96 4.97
C TRP A 204 -21.42 -6.39 3.59
N TYR A 205 -20.66 -5.34 3.30
CA TYR A 205 -20.91 -4.52 2.13
C TYR A 205 -19.82 -4.63 1.07
N CYS A 206 -18.59 -5.05 1.38
CA CYS A 206 -17.50 -5.16 0.40
C CYS A 206 -17.20 -6.63 0.02
N PRO A 207 -17.95 -7.25 -0.93
CA PRO A 207 -17.77 -8.66 -1.29
C PRO A 207 -16.46 -8.95 -2.01
N SER A 208 -15.87 -7.95 -2.66
CA SER A 208 -14.61 -8.04 -3.41
C SER A 208 -13.36 -7.87 -2.54
N LEU A 209 -13.53 -7.60 -1.24
CA LEU A 209 -12.44 -7.29 -0.33
C LEU A 209 -11.49 -8.47 -0.17
N SER A 210 -10.24 -8.25 -0.52
CA SER A 210 -9.18 -9.27 -0.57
C SER A 210 -7.97 -8.92 0.29
N GLU A 211 -7.79 -7.66 0.68
CA GLU A 211 -6.67 -7.21 1.51
C GLU A 211 -7.14 -6.18 2.54
N VAL A 212 -6.83 -6.41 3.82
CA VAL A 212 -7.22 -5.53 4.93
C VAL A 212 -6.03 -5.32 5.86
N HIS A 213 -5.66 -4.07 6.09
CA HIS A 213 -4.54 -3.72 6.96
C HIS A 213 -5.01 -2.80 8.07
N VAL A 214 -4.88 -3.26 9.32
CA VAL A 214 -5.37 -2.64 10.55
C VAL A 214 -4.32 -2.72 11.66
N GLN A 215 -3.06 -2.55 11.28
CA GLN A 215 -1.96 -2.58 12.23
C GLN A 215 -2.02 -1.32 13.11
N ASP A 216 -1.76 -1.48 14.41
CA ASP A 216 -1.74 -0.37 15.38
C ASP A 216 -3.07 0.44 15.40
N CYS A 217 -4.20 -0.27 15.25
CA CYS A 217 -5.54 0.23 15.53
C CYS A 217 -5.99 -0.31 16.90
N ASP A 218 -5.97 0.52 17.94
CA ASP A 218 -6.06 0.08 19.34
C ASP A 218 -7.39 -0.57 19.74
N PHE A 219 -8.48 -0.22 19.06
CA PHE A 219 -9.83 -0.69 19.40
C PHE A 219 -10.36 -1.76 18.46
N ILE A 220 -9.50 -2.34 17.61
CA ILE A 220 -9.84 -3.53 16.83
C ILE A 220 -9.55 -4.79 17.63
N SER A 221 -10.59 -5.58 17.87
CA SER A 221 -10.53 -6.81 18.65
C SER A 221 -10.41 -8.06 17.78
N GLU A 222 -10.27 -9.22 18.43
CA GLU A 222 -10.34 -10.51 17.74
C GLU A 222 -11.66 -10.71 16.97
N ASN A 223 -12.77 -10.15 17.46
CA ASN A 223 -14.09 -10.32 16.84
C ASN A 223 -14.19 -9.55 15.52
N GLY A 224 -13.63 -8.33 15.48
CA GLY A 224 -13.52 -7.55 14.26
C GLY A 224 -12.72 -8.30 13.20
N ILE A 225 -11.53 -8.82 13.55
CA ILE A 225 -10.69 -9.59 12.63
C ILE A 225 -11.39 -10.87 12.15
N ALA A 226 -11.99 -11.64 13.07
CA ALA A 226 -12.73 -12.85 12.74
C ALA A 226 -13.90 -12.57 11.78
N SER A 227 -14.56 -11.41 11.90
CA SER A 227 -15.60 -11.01 10.95
C SER A 227 -15.07 -10.89 9.53
N VAL A 228 -13.84 -10.36 9.36
CA VAL A 228 -13.08 -10.32 8.10
C VAL A 228 -12.87 -11.69 7.53
N ILE A 229 -12.20 -12.55 8.29
CA ILE A 229 -11.87 -13.90 7.84
C ILE A 229 -13.14 -14.68 7.44
N ASN A 230 -14.17 -14.66 8.29
CA ASN A 230 -15.33 -15.54 8.13
C ASN A 230 -16.26 -15.10 6.99
N ARG A 231 -16.27 -13.83 6.61
CA ARG A 231 -17.19 -13.29 5.60
C ARG A 231 -16.55 -13.05 4.24
N ARG A 232 -15.22 -13.01 4.16
CA ARG A 232 -14.49 -12.82 2.89
C ARG A 232 -13.66 -14.07 2.60
N PRO A 233 -14.26 -15.10 1.97
CA PRO A 233 -13.53 -16.33 1.65
C PRO A 233 -12.38 -16.10 0.67
N MET A 234 -12.36 -14.94 -0.02
CA MET A 234 -11.31 -14.52 -0.96
C MET A 234 -10.24 -13.62 -0.31
N LEU A 235 -10.24 -13.46 1.01
CA LEU A 235 -9.22 -12.68 1.71
C LEU A 235 -7.83 -13.29 1.50
N ARG A 236 -6.92 -12.54 0.88
CA ARG A 236 -5.56 -12.94 0.52
C ARG A 236 -4.50 -12.34 1.43
N ALA A 237 -4.74 -11.16 1.98
CA ALA A 237 -3.78 -10.52 2.88
C ALA A 237 -4.47 -9.86 4.07
N ILE A 238 -3.86 -9.98 5.23
CA ILE A 238 -4.28 -9.26 6.42
C ILE A 238 -3.08 -8.83 7.26
N SER A 239 -3.11 -7.60 7.78
CA SER A 239 -2.19 -7.17 8.84
C SER A 239 -2.93 -6.66 10.07
N THR A 240 -2.48 -7.04 11.26
CA THR A 240 -3.13 -6.70 12.54
C THR A 240 -2.13 -6.70 13.70
N CYS A 241 -2.48 -6.02 14.80
CA CYS A 241 -1.82 -6.12 16.11
C CYS A 241 -2.67 -6.90 17.13
N SER A 242 -3.71 -7.62 16.68
CA SER A 242 -4.62 -8.33 17.58
C SER A 242 -3.87 -9.35 18.43
N LYS A 243 -3.96 -9.17 19.75
CA LYS A 243 -3.16 -9.87 20.75
C LYS A 243 -3.59 -11.31 21.03
N SER A 244 -4.71 -11.79 20.46
CA SER A 244 -5.31 -13.06 20.88
C SER A 244 -6.35 -13.58 19.88
N LEU A 245 -6.04 -13.70 18.58
CA LEU A 245 -6.98 -14.37 17.68
C LEU A 245 -7.01 -15.88 18.00
N ARG A 246 -8.20 -16.43 18.32
CA ARG A 246 -8.34 -17.85 18.71
C ARG A 246 -8.03 -18.86 17.59
N SER A 247 -8.27 -18.52 16.33
CA SER A 247 -8.03 -19.42 15.20
C SER A 247 -8.08 -18.70 13.86
N TRP A 248 -7.19 -19.10 12.94
CA TRP A 248 -7.16 -18.64 11.55
C TRP A 248 -7.69 -19.68 10.55
N ALA A 249 -8.27 -20.80 11.02
CA ALA A 249 -8.59 -21.96 10.18
C ALA A 249 -9.53 -21.66 9.00
N ASP A 250 -10.38 -20.63 9.11
CA ASP A 250 -11.33 -20.25 8.07
C ASP A 250 -10.71 -19.35 6.97
N ALA A 251 -9.48 -18.87 7.16
CA ALA A 251 -8.76 -18.00 6.22
C ALA A 251 -8.16 -18.75 5.03
N ARG A 252 -8.92 -19.63 4.37
CA ARG A 252 -8.41 -20.63 3.40
C ARG A 252 -7.76 -20.04 2.15
N ALA A 253 -8.06 -18.80 1.79
CA ALA A 253 -7.43 -18.10 0.67
C ALA A 253 -6.22 -17.24 1.07
N LEU A 254 -5.90 -17.18 2.37
CA LEU A 254 -4.89 -16.27 2.90
C LEU A 254 -3.50 -16.65 2.40
N LYS A 255 -2.81 -15.66 1.83
CA LYS A 255 -1.45 -15.77 1.27
C LYS A 255 -0.44 -14.94 2.04
N ARG A 256 -0.86 -13.84 2.66
CA ARG A 256 0.01 -12.96 3.43
C ARG A 256 -0.61 -12.70 4.80
N LEU A 257 0.11 -13.03 5.85
CA LEU A 257 -0.28 -12.78 7.23
C LEU A 257 0.80 -11.97 7.91
N HIS A 258 0.45 -10.77 8.37
CA HIS A 258 1.33 -9.92 9.17
C HIS A 258 0.69 -9.67 10.53
N ILE A 259 1.30 -10.17 11.59
CA ILE A 259 0.91 -9.89 12.96
C ILE A 259 2.10 -9.24 13.65
N ARG A 260 1.91 -8.16 14.41
CA ARG A 260 3.02 -7.51 15.12
C ARG A 260 2.67 -7.27 16.56
N ASN A 261 3.66 -7.34 17.44
CA ASN A 261 3.53 -6.98 18.85
C ASN A 261 2.36 -7.72 19.54
N ALA A 262 2.26 -9.02 19.27
CA ALA A 262 1.16 -9.88 19.72
C ALA A 262 1.67 -11.10 20.48
N PHE A 263 0.84 -11.60 21.41
CA PHE A 263 1.04 -12.87 22.08
C PHE A 263 0.51 -13.99 21.18
N LEU A 264 1.40 -14.81 20.65
CA LEU A 264 1.04 -15.93 19.78
C LEU A 264 1.37 -17.22 20.51
N SER A 265 0.36 -18.02 20.86
CA SER A 265 0.59 -19.37 21.37
C SER A 265 0.87 -20.36 20.23
N ASP A 266 1.40 -21.53 20.56
CA ASP A 266 1.60 -22.62 19.60
C ASP A 266 0.27 -23.04 18.94
N ASP A 267 -0.86 -22.95 19.65
CA ASP A 267 -2.20 -23.23 19.08
C ASP A 267 -2.51 -22.32 17.88
N ILE A 268 -2.10 -21.05 17.95
CA ILE A 268 -2.27 -20.10 16.86
C ILE A 268 -1.37 -20.51 15.69
N LEU A 269 -0.12 -20.89 15.95
CA LEU A 269 0.80 -21.39 14.92
C LEU A 269 0.22 -22.64 14.24
N PHE A 270 -0.30 -23.60 14.99
CA PHE A 270 -0.96 -24.79 14.44
C PHE A 270 -2.21 -24.44 13.62
N SER A 271 -2.94 -23.38 14.00
CA SER A 271 -4.11 -22.93 13.23
C SER A 271 -3.74 -22.37 11.84
N ILE A 272 -2.52 -21.82 11.68
CA ILE A 272 -2.03 -21.27 10.41
C ILE A 272 -1.24 -22.28 9.56
N GLU A 273 -0.90 -23.46 10.09
CA GLU A 273 -0.20 -24.53 9.34
C GLU A 273 -0.94 -24.97 8.07
N ARG A 274 -2.26 -24.99 8.13
CA ARG A 274 -3.12 -25.44 7.02
C ARG A 274 -3.41 -24.35 6.00
N LEU A 275 -2.92 -23.12 6.24
CA LEU A 275 -3.14 -22.01 5.35
C LEU A 275 -2.09 -22.01 4.23
N PRO A 276 -2.47 -21.64 3.01
CA PRO A 276 -1.56 -21.72 1.88
C PRO A 276 -0.71 -20.44 1.78
N LEU A 277 -0.05 -20.07 2.89
CA LEU A 277 0.70 -18.84 3.07
C LEU A 277 1.96 -18.81 2.19
N LYS A 278 2.22 -17.63 1.65
CA LYS A 278 3.43 -17.25 0.91
C LYS A 278 4.30 -16.27 1.70
N GLU A 279 3.69 -15.49 2.59
CA GLU A 279 4.37 -14.53 3.44
C GLU A 279 3.80 -14.60 4.86
N LEU A 280 4.69 -14.81 5.83
CA LEU A 280 4.39 -14.77 7.25
C LEU A 280 5.34 -13.77 7.92
N CYS A 281 4.78 -12.69 8.45
CA CYS A 281 5.52 -11.68 9.19
C CYS A 281 4.95 -11.64 10.60
N ILE A 282 5.73 -12.06 11.60
CA ILE A 282 5.35 -12.01 13.01
C ILE A 282 6.36 -11.24 13.88
N PRO A 283 6.79 -10.01 13.48
CA PRO A 283 7.81 -9.29 14.21
C PRO A 283 7.34 -8.87 15.60
N PHE A 284 8.24 -8.94 16.57
CA PHE A 284 8.00 -8.61 17.98
C PHE A 284 6.82 -9.40 18.57
N CYS A 285 6.57 -10.61 18.07
CA CYS A 285 5.60 -11.52 18.68
C CYS A 285 6.29 -12.40 19.73
N HIS A 286 5.56 -12.74 20.79
CA HIS A 286 6.06 -13.47 21.96
C HIS A 286 5.15 -14.67 22.28
N GLU A 287 5.54 -15.48 23.27
CA GLU A 287 4.85 -16.68 23.81
C GLU A 287 4.92 -17.99 23.01
N PHE A 288 5.15 -17.96 21.70
CA PHE A 288 5.26 -19.21 20.93
C PHE A 288 6.58 -19.92 21.22
N SER A 289 6.57 -21.24 21.10
CA SER A 289 7.76 -22.05 21.27
C SER A 289 8.51 -22.23 19.95
N ILE A 290 9.80 -22.56 20.07
CA ILE A 290 10.60 -22.93 18.90
C ILE A 290 10.07 -24.18 18.21
N MET A 291 9.46 -25.10 18.96
CA MET A 291 8.88 -26.33 18.42
C MET A 291 7.61 -26.04 17.62
N GLY A 292 6.76 -25.09 18.08
CA GLY A 292 5.61 -24.63 17.32
C GLY A 292 6.02 -24.02 15.97
N LEU A 293 7.10 -23.23 15.96
CA LEU A 293 7.65 -22.63 14.75
C LEU A 293 8.27 -23.65 13.79
N VAL A 294 8.99 -24.65 14.32
CA VAL A 294 9.51 -25.77 13.52
C VAL A 294 8.37 -26.55 12.86
N SER A 295 7.32 -26.88 13.62
CA SER A 295 6.12 -27.57 13.09
C SER A 295 5.48 -26.76 11.96
N LEU A 296 5.35 -25.45 12.16
CA LEU A 296 4.80 -24.54 11.17
C LEU A 296 5.58 -24.53 9.86
N LEU A 297 6.90 -24.40 9.93
CA LEU A 297 7.77 -24.37 8.75
C LEU A 297 7.79 -25.72 8.02
N GLN A 298 7.73 -26.82 8.76
CA GLN A 298 7.61 -28.17 8.17
C GLN A 298 6.28 -28.32 7.40
N ALA A 299 5.18 -27.84 7.95
CA ALA A 299 3.86 -27.92 7.32
C ALA A 299 3.73 -27.02 6.08
N GLN A 300 4.34 -25.82 6.11
CA GLN A 300 4.25 -24.83 5.03
C GLN A 300 5.32 -24.96 3.94
N TYR A 301 6.24 -25.91 4.06
CA TYR A 301 7.22 -26.16 3.01
C TYR A 301 6.56 -26.82 1.78
N PRO A 302 6.79 -26.34 0.53
CA PRO A 302 7.66 -25.23 0.08
C PRO A 302 6.89 -23.94 -0.27
N SER A 303 5.67 -23.73 0.25
CA SER A 303 4.82 -22.59 -0.17
C SER A 303 5.26 -21.24 0.37
N LEU A 304 5.94 -21.21 1.52
CA LEU A 304 6.37 -19.99 2.17
C LEU A 304 7.61 -19.39 1.49
N SER A 305 7.49 -18.15 1.01
CA SER A 305 8.55 -17.42 0.28
C SER A 305 9.15 -16.25 1.09
N ARG A 306 8.45 -15.78 2.12
CA ARG A 306 8.90 -14.70 2.98
C ARG A 306 8.53 -14.99 4.42
N LEU A 307 9.54 -14.94 5.29
CA LEU A 307 9.40 -15.11 6.73
C LEU A 307 10.09 -13.95 7.43
N ASP A 308 9.37 -13.25 8.31
CA ASP A 308 9.91 -12.18 9.15
C ASP A 308 9.61 -12.48 10.62
N LEU A 309 10.67 -12.73 11.39
CA LEU A 309 10.62 -13.04 12.82
C LEU A 309 11.40 -12.00 13.66
N ARG A 310 11.63 -10.79 13.13
CA ARG A 310 12.45 -9.77 13.79
C ARG A 310 11.91 -9.44 15.18
N GLY A 311 12.79 -9.39 16.19
CA GLY A 311 12.41 -9.01 17.54
C GLY A 311 11.64 -10.08 18.34
N CYS A 312 11.57 -11.32 17.84
CA CYS A 312 11.04 -12.44 18.61
C CYS A 312 12.11 -12.97 19.58
N ASP A 313 11.82 -12.91 20.89
CA ASP A 313 12.78 -13.29 21.95
C ASP A 313 13.21 -14.76 21.89
N ILE A 314 12.43 -15.59 21.22
CA ILE A 314 12.70 -17.03 21.07
C ILE A 314 13.94 -17.28 20.22
N LEU A 315 14.32 -16.30 19.37
CA LEU A 315 15.40 -16.43 18.40
C LEU A 315 16.76 -16.27 19.07
N THR A 316 17.37 -17.39 19.38
CA THR A 316 18.74 -17.55 19.86
C THR A 316 19.57 -18.32 18.83
N ASP A 317 20.89 -18.36 18.98
CA ASP A 317 21.74 -19.18 18.10
C ASP A 317 21.34 -20.67 18.12
N GLU A 318 20.96 -21.18 19.30
CA GLU A 318 20.48 -22.57 19.46
C GLU A 318 19.16 -22.80 18.75
N SER A 319 18.19 -21.89 18.89
CA SER A 319 16.89 -22.02 18.22
C SER A 319 17.03 -21.87 16.70
N MET A 320 17.92 -21.00 16.22
CA MET A 320 18.20 -20.82 14.80
C MET A 320 18.84 -22.06 14.18
N ALA A 321 19.68 -22.79 14.92
CA ALA A 321 20.21 -24.08 14.46
C ALA A 321 19.10 -25.12 14.21
N LEU A 322 18.00 -25.06 14.98
CA LEU A 322 16.82 -25.92 14.79
C LEU A 322 15.96 -25.49 13.60
N LEU A 323 15.88 -24.19 13.30
CA LEU A 323 15.09 -23.66 12.18
C LEU A 323 15.79 -23.79 10.83
N ALA A 324 17.13 -23.66 10.82
CA ALA A 324 17.93 -23.61 9.60
C ALA A 324 17.66 -24.74 8.57
N PRO A 325 17.42 -26.01 8.96
CA PRO A 325 17.08 -27.07 8.01
C PRO A 325 15.75 -26.82 7.25
N HIS A 326 14.83 -26.06 7.83
CA HIS A 326 13.50 -25.79 7.29
C HIS A 326 13.42 -24.49 6.47
N LEU A 327 14.50 -23.71 6.45
CA LEU A 327 14.58 -22.41 5.77
C LEU A 327 15.36 -22.46 4.44
N ARG A 328 15.87 -23.63 4.04
CA ARG A 328 16.63 -23.78 2.81
C ARG A 328 15.69 -23.81 1.61
N GLU A 329 16.05 -23.07 0.55
CA GLU A 329 15.41 -23.23 -0.75
C GLU A 329 15.48 -24.71 -1.17
N ALA A 330 14.38 -25.24 -1.69
CA ALA A 330 14.41 -26.55 -2.33
C ALA A 330 15.35 -26.45 -3.54
N ASP A 331 16.41 -27.26 -3.55
CA ASP A 331 17.33 -27.40 -4.70
C ASP A 331 16.59 -27.72 -6.01
#